data_AF-A0A956QID0-F1
#
_entry.id   AF-A0A956QID0-F1
#
_cell.length_a   1.000
_cell.length_b   1.000
_cell.length_c   1.000
_cell.angle_alpha   90.00
_cell.angle_beta   90.00
_cell.angle_gamma   90.00
#
_symmetry.space_group_name_H-M   'P 1'
#
loop_
_entity.id
_entity.type
_entity.pdbx_description
1 polymer ?
#
loop_
_entity_poly.entity_id
_entity_poly.type
_entity_poly.pdbx_seq_one_letter_code
_entity_poly.pdbx_strand_id
1 'polypeptide(L)'
;MTDENEDVWAVLADAFSSLDQAEEEVRLDVKEQFHFRAPQSDRFPQTPLHESKQYLAFEHAADELLNRRIDKPAFLERVSQLSQQQRQILHSLESPKVERRYAALSADENRLYHEIRRCFARLCEGADVMLSYQTTDDPETVRQGIGILAEAFVDLDLAQEEVVELGQGRG
;
A
#
# COMPACT_ATOMS: atom_id res chain seq x y z
N MET A 1 -25.74 15.91 -15.04
CA MET A 1 -25.14 14.77 -15.78
C MET A 1 -23.98 15.37 -16.55
N THR A 2 -22.72 15.17 -16.18
CA THR A 2 -22.04 13.91 -15.84
C THR A 2 -20.96 14.14 -14.78
N ASP A 3 -21.14 13.52 -13.61
CA ASP A 3 -20.19 13.48 -12.49
C ASP A 3 -19.47 12.13 -12.45
N GLU A 4 -19.12 11.58 -13.63
CA GLU A 4 -18.56 10.22 -13.77
C GLU A 4 -17.05 10.23 -14.08
N ASN A 5 -16.37 11.31 -13.71
CA ASN A 5 -14.94 11.55 -13.93
C ASN A 5 -14.11 11.37 -12.66
N GLU A 6 -14.30 10.25 -11.94
CA GLU A 6 -13.26 9.76 -11.01
C GLU A 6 -11.98 9.53 -11.81
N ASP A 7 -11.10 10.51 -11.77
CA ASP A 7 -9.79 10.54 -12.39
C ASP A 7 -9.01 9.29 -11.94
N VAL A 8 -8.35 8.56 -12.85
CA VAL A 8 -7.48 7.43 -12.46
C VAL A 8 -6.43 7.90 -11.45
N TRP A 9 -6.02 9.17 -11.58
CA TRP A 9 -5.16 9.86 -10.65
C TRP A 9 -5.79 10.08 -9.28
N ALA A 10 -7.12 10.28 -9.19
CA ALA A 10 -7.81 10.34 -7.90
C ALA A 10 -7.83 8.98 -7.22
N VAL A 11 -8.08 7.89 -7.97
CA VAL A 11 -8.00 6.52 -7.42
C VAL A 11 -6.58 6.21 -6.91
N LEU A 12 -5.55 6.65 -7.64
CA LEU A 12 -4.16 6.52 -7.22
C LEU A 12 -3.84 7.40 -6.00
N ALA A 13 -4.31 8.65 -5.97
CA ALA A 13 -4.10 9.56 -4.84
C ALA A 13 -4.77 9.03 -3.57
N ASP A 14 -5.98 8.51 -3.68
CA ASP A 14 -6.70 7.83 -2.60
C ASP A 14 -5.97 6.57 -2.16
N ALA A 15 -5.45 5.77 -3.10
CA ALA A 15 -4.64 4.61 -2.80
C ALA A 15 -3.41 4.95 -1.96
N PHE A 16 -2.58 5.91 -2.41
CA PHE A 16 -1.40 6.37 -1.67
C PHE A 16 -1.77 6.96 -0.31
N SER A 17 -2.81 7.79 -0.25
CA SER A 17 -3.29 8.38 1.00
C SER A 17 -3.75 7.31 1.99
N SER A 18 -4.39 6.24 1.50
CA SER A 18 -4.88 5.17 2.34
C SER A 18 -3.74 4.36 3.00
N LEU A 19 -2.58 4.22 2.34
CA LEU A 19 -1.40 3.56 2.92
C LEU A 19 -0.89 4.30 4.17
N ASP A 20 -1.06 5.63 4.21
CA ASP A 20 -0.63 6.51 5.31
C ASP A 20 -1.74 6.73 6.37
N GLN A 21 -2.99 6.50 5.97
CA GLN A 21 -4.18 6.60 6.83
C GLN A 21 -4.59 5.28 7.48
N ALA A 22 -3.76 4.23 7.46
CA ALA A 22 -4.02 3.02 8.24
C ALA A 22 -4.16 3.40 9.73
N GLU A 23 -5.40 3.63 10.17
CA GLU A 23 -5.76 4.02 11.53
C GLU A 23 -5.41 2.85 12.46
N GLU A 24 -4.47 3.07 13.37
CA GLU A 24 -4.60 3.08 14.84
C GLU A 24 -5.78 2.36 15.55
N GLU A 25 -6.49 1.40 14.94
CA GLU A 25 -7.45 0.53 15.66
C GLU A 25 -6.79 -0.69 16.32
N VAL A 26 -5.46 -0.82 16.21
CA VAL A 26 -4.71 -1.58 17.22
C VAL A 26 -4.39 -0.59 18.33
N ARG A 27 -5.17 -0.62 19.42
CA ARG A 27 -4.90 0.11 20.67
C ARG A 27 -3.47 -0.18 21.16
N LEU A 28 -2.51 0.58 20.66
CA LEU A 28 -1.18 0.72 21.20
C LEU A 28 -1.19 2.03 21.97
N ASP A 29 -1.24 1.89 23.28
CA ASP A 29 -1.19 2.97 24.26
C ASP A 29 0.21 3.59 24.22
N VAL A 30 0.52 4.33 23.16
CA VAL A 30 1.76 5.10 23.03
C VAL A 30 1.37 6.55 22.84
N LYS A 31 1.43 7.27 23.96
CA LYS A 31 1.45 8.73 23.98
C LYS A 31 2.64 9.21 23.16
N GLU A 32 2.43 9.65 21.93
CA GLU A 32 3.23 10.71 21.34
C GLU A 32 2.49 11.37 20.17
N GLN A 33 2.25 12.67 20.34
CA GLN A 33 1.63 13.54 19.35
C GLN A 33 2.63 13.75 18.19
N PHE A 34 2.30 13.26 17.00
CA PHE A 34 2.92 13.74 15.77
C PHE A 34 1.92 14.54 14.95
N HIS A 35 2.04 15.86 15.06
CA HIS A 35 1.40 16.80 14.13
C HIS A 35 2.18 16.80 12.82
N PHE A 36 1.78 15.97 11.86
CA PHE A 36 2.20 16.15 10.46
C PHE A 36 1.15 16.98 9.72
N ARG A 37 1.42 18.28 9.56
CA ARG A 37 0.74 19.13 8.58
C ARG A 37 1.66 19.22 7.37
N ALA A 38 1.35 18.50 6.29
CA ALA A 38 1.96 18.76 4.99
C ALA A 38 1.18 19.88 4.28
N PRO A 39 1.83 21.01 3.92
CA PRO A 39 1.25 21.95 2.97
C PRO A 39 1.34 21.40 1.55
N GLN A 40 0.18 21.46 0.90
CA GLN A 40 -0.19 21.18 -0.49
C GLN A 40 0.91 21.28 -1.56
N SER A 41 1.15 20.16 -2.26
CA SER A 41 1.10 20.15 -3.72
C SER A 41 -0.09 19.27 -4.12
N ASP A 42 -1.07 19.87 -4.81
CA ASP A 42 -2.50 19.50 -4.77
C ASP A 42 -2.92 18.23 -5.54
N ARG A 43 -2.13 17.15 -5.56
CA ARG A 43 -2.62 15.89 -6.14
C ARG A 43 -2.10 14.59 -5.52
N PHE A 44 -0.87 14.58 -5.00
CA PHE A 44 -0.29 13.39 -4.38
C PHE A 44 0.56 13.81 -3.17
N PRO A 45 0.24 13.36 -1.94
CA PRO A 45 1.15 13.54 -0.81
C PRO A 45 2.46 12.81 -1.13
N GLN A 46 3.61 13.31 -0.66
CA GLN A 46 4.89 12.62 -0.78
C GLN A 46 5.27 12.14 0.62
N THR A 47 5.13 10.84 0.86
CA THR A 47 5.48 10.20 2.14
C THR A 47 6.38 9.02 1.81
N PRO A 48 7.57 8.87 2.41
CA PRO A 48 8.42 7.71 2.17
C PRO A 48 7.62 6.44 2.50
N LEU A 49 7.29 5.63 1.50
CA LEU A 49 6.33 4.54 1.72
C LEU A 49 6.88 3.39 2.59
N HIS A 50 8.20 3.31 2.76
CA HIS A 50 8.85 2.44 3.75
C HIS A 50 8.69 2.94 5.20
N GLU A 51 8.27 4.20 5.40
CA GLU A 51 7.83 4.73 6.70
C GLU A 51 6.30 4.75 6.80
N SER A 52 5.59 4.20 5.80
CA SER A 52 4.13 4.14 5.84
C SER A 52 3.66 3.33 7.05
N LYS A 53 2.60 3.82 7.72
CA LYS A 53 2.00 3.14 8.86
C LYS A 53 1.63 1.70 8.54
N GLN A 54 1.19 1.44 7.31
CA GLN A 54 0.83 0.10 6.88
C GLN A 54 2.04 -0.84 6.81
N TYR A 55 3.16 -0.41 6.22
CA TYR A 55 4.39 -1.21 6.22
C TYR A 55 4.86 -1.51 7.65
N LEU A 56 4.93 -0.48 8.50
CA LEU A 56 5.33 -0.61 9.89
C LEU A 56 4.39 -1.54 10.68
N ALA A 57 3.09 -1.55 10.37
CA ALA A 57 2.13 -2.47 10.99
C ALA A 57 2.39 -3.94 10.60
N PHE A 58 2.74 -4.22 9.35
CA PHE A 58 3.15 -5.57 8.94
C PHE A 58 4.46 -6.00 9.64
N GLU A 59 5.46 -5.11 9.64
CA GLU A 59 6.75 -5.38 10.28
C GLU A 59 6.57 -5.64 11.79
N HIS A 60 5.78 -4.80 12.47
CA HIS A 60 5.48 -4.97 13.88
C HIS A 60 4.77 -6.30 14.17
N ALA A 61 3.77 -6.67 13.37
CA ALA A 61 3.08 -7.96 13.54
C ALA A 61 4.04 -9.16 13.34
N ALA A 62 4.96 -9.07 12.37
CA ALA A 62 5.99 -10.07 12.17
C ALA A 62 6.97 -10.13 13.34
N ASP A 63 7.47 -9.00 13.82
CA ASP A 63 8.38 -8.94 14.97
C ASP A 63 7.74 -9.51 16.24
N GLU A 64 6.48 -9.16 16.53
CA GLU A 64 5.76 -9.69 17.68
C GLU A 64 5.56 -11.21 17.60
N LEU A 65 5.28 -11.76 16.40
CA LEU A 65 5.19 -13.21 16.22
C LEU A 65 6.56 -13.87 16.45
N LEU A 66 7.61 -13.36 15.81
CA LEU A 66 8.96 -13.91 15.87
C LEU A 66 9.55 -13.86 17.29
N ASN A 67 9.20 -12.83 18.07
CA ASN A 67 9.57 -12.68 19.47
C ASN A 67 8.58 -13.34 20.45
N ARG A 68 7.60 -14.10 19.95
CA ARG A 68 6.60 -14.83 20.75
C ARG A 68 5.76 -13.94 21.68
N ARG A 69 5.52 -12.69 21.27
CA ARG A 69 4.64 -11.73 21.97
C ARG A 69 3.18 -11.88 21.57
N ILE A 70 2.92 -12.36 20.35
CA ILE A 70 1.59 -12.77 19.89
C ILE A 70 1.62 -14.24 19.45
N ASP A 71 0.47 -14.88 19.47
CA ASP A 71 0.29 -16.22 18.94
C ASP A 71 -0.06 -16.21 17.44
N LYS A 72 0.01 -17.39 16.83
CA LYS A 72 -0.24 -17.59 15.41
C LYS A 72 -1.64 -17.11 14.97
N PRO A 73 -2.74 -17.41 15.69
CA PRO A 73 -4.06 -16.87 15.35
C PRO A 73 -4.10 -15.34 15.33
N ALA A 74 -3.56 -14.67 16.36
CA ALA A 74 -3.56 -13.20 16.43
C ALA A 74 -2.72 -12.57 15.30
N PHE A 75 -1.60 -13.18 14.95
CA PHE A 75 -0.80 -12.77 13.79
C PHE A 75 -1.59 -12.86 12.49
N LEU A 76 -2.20 -14.02 12.21
CA LEU A 76 -2.94 -14.25 10.96
C LEU A 76 -4.14 -13.31 10.82
N GLU A 77 -4.83 -13.02 11.92
CA GLU A 77 -5.93 -12.05 11.93
C GLU A 77 -5.45 -10.64 11.55
N ARG A 78 -4.36 -10.16 12.16
CA ARG A 78 -3.79 -8.84 11.87
C ARG A 78 -3.30 -8.71 10.43
N VAL A 79 -2.53 -9.69 9.94
CA VAL A 79 -2.04 -9.69 8.55
C VAL A 79 -3.22 -9.72 7.58
N SER A 80 -4.26 -10.50 7.87
CA SER A 80 -5.48 -10.54 7.06
C SER A 80 -6.16 -9.16 6.99
N GLN A 81 -6.38 -8.51 8.14
CA GLN A 81 -6.96 -7.17 8.21
C GLN A 81 -6.14 -6.14 7.42
N LEU A 82 -4.82 -6.10 7.62
CA LEU A 82 -3.92 -5.19 6.90
C LEU A 82 -3.94 -5.44 5.39
N SER A 83 -4.01 -6.70 4.95
CA SER A 83 -4.03 -7.08 3.53
C SER A 83 -5.34 -6.72 2.81
N GLN A 84 -6.46 -6.65 3.54
CA GLN A 84 -7.77 -6.35 2.93
C GLN A 84 -7.76 -4.99 2.23
N GLN A 85 -7.13 -3.99 2.83
CA GLN A 85 -7.05 -2.66 2.26
C GLN A 85 -6.24 -2.65 0.96
N GLN A 86 -5.09 -3.33 0.91
CA GLN A 86 -4.27 -3.46 -0.30
C GLN A 86 -5.05 -4.16 -1.43
N ARG A 87 -5.81 -5.20 -1.09
CA ARG A 87 -6.65 -5.93 -2.05
C ARG A 87 -7.79 -5.06 -2.59
N GLN A 88 -8.42 -4.23 -1.75
CA GLN A 88 -9.47 -3.30 -2.19
C GLN A 88 -8.92 -2.25 -3.17
N ILE A 89 -7.72 -1.73 -2.92
CA ILE A 89 -7.03 -0.82 -3.81
C ILE A 89 -6.72 -1.51 -5.14
N LEU A 90 -6.08 -2.69 -5.10
CA LEU A 90 -5.75 -3.45 -6.30
C LEU A 90 -6.99 -3.74 -7.14
N HIS A 91 -8.08 -4.19 -6.50
CA HIS A 91 -9.35 -4.44 -7.18
C HIS A 91 -9.94 -3.17 -7.83
N SER A 92 -9.82 -2.02 -7.17
CA SER A 92 -10.26 -0.73 -7.73
C SER A 92 -9.44 -0.35 -8.95
N LEU A 93 -8.11 -0.51 -8.89
CA LEU A 93 -7.21 -0.30 -10.01
C LEU A 93 -7.50 -1.27 -11.17
N GLU A 94 -7.90 -2.51 -10.89
CA GLU A 94 -8.25 -3.52 -11.90
C GLU A 94 -9.70 -3.42 -12.39
N SER A 95 -10.47 -2.44 -11.91
CA SER A 95 -11.87 -2.35 -12.28
C SER A 95 -12.02 -2.01 -13.78
N PRO A 96 -13.01 -2.59 -14.49
CA PRO A 96 -13.22 -2.33 -15.92
C PRO A 96 -13.40 -0.84 -16.28
N LYS A 97 -13.82 -0.02 -15.32
CA LYS A 97 -13.96 1.43 -15.46
C LYS A 97 -12.59 2.10 -15.58
N VAL A 98 -11.64 1.71 -14.75
CA VAL A 98 -10.28 2.24 -14.78
C VAL A 98 -9.53 1.61 -15.97
N GLU A 99 -9.78 0.33 -16.28
CA GLU A 99 -9.25 -0.35 -17.48
C GLU A 99 -9.59 0.34 -18.80
N ARG A 100 -10.85 0.73 -18.99
CA ARG A 100 -11.28 1.44 -20.20
C ARG A 100 -10.64 2.81 -20.35
N ARG A 101 -10.21 3.43 -19.25
CA ARG A 101 -9.52 4.73 -19.28
C ARG A 101 -8.04 4.62 -19.67
N TYR A 102 -7.41 3.44 -19.55
CA TYR A 102 -6.01 3.24 -20.00
C TYR A 102 -5.79 3.49 -21.48
N ALA A 103 -6.81 3.27 -22.30
CA ALA A 103 -6.74 3.52 -23.73
C ALA A 103 -6.54 5.02 -24.07
N ALA A 104 -6.81 5.92 -23.12
CA ALA A 104 -6.72 7.36 -23.30
C ALA A 104 -5.48 7.99 -22.63
N LEU A 105 -4.67 7.20 -21.91
CA LEU A 105 -3.44 7.69 -21.27
C LEU A 105 -2.29 7.82 -22.27
N SER A 106 -1.36 8.74 -22.02
CA SER A 106 -0.08 8.74 -22.75
C SER A 106 0.75 7.50 -22.42
N ALA A 107 1.76 7.20 -23.24
CA ALA A 107 2.62 6.03 -23.05
C ALA A 107 3.29 6.01 -21.66
N ASP A 108 3.75 7.18 -21.18
CA ASP A 108 4.41 7.31 -19.87
C ASP A 108 3.42 7.10 -18.72
N GLU A 109 2.22 7.66 -18.81
CA GLU A 109 1.16 7.47 -17.82
C GLU A 109 0.66 6.02 -17.78
N ASN A 110 0.59 5.37 -18.94
CA ASN A 110 0.21 3.97 -19.06
C ASN A 110 1.27 3.04 -18.43
N ARG A 111 2.56 3.30 -18.70
CA ARG A 111 3.67 2.58 -18.04
C ARG A 111 3.56 2.71 -16.53
N LEU A 112 3.42 3.95 -16.04
CA LEU A 112 3.42 4.23 -14.61
C LEU A 112 2.21 3.62 -13.89
N TYR A 113 1.03 3.66 -14.52
CA TYR A 113 -0.13 2.94 -14.01
C TYR A 113 0.14 1.43 -13.86
N HIS A 114 0.72 0.79 -14.87
CA HIS A 114 1.02 -0.64 -14.82
C HIS A 114 2.08 -1.00 -13.78
N GLU A 115 3.03 -0.09 -13.56
CA GLU A 115 4.05 -0.20 -12.52
C GLU A 115 3.44 -0.13 -11.12
N ILE A 116 2.60 0.88 -10.86
CA ILE A 116 1.88 0.99 -9.58
C ILE A 116 0.98 -0.22 -9.34
N ARG A 117 0.23 -0.66 -10.35
CA ARG A 117 -0.60 -1.88 -10.25
C ARG A 117 0.24 -3.10 -9.88
N ARG A 118 1.43 -3.24 -10.49
CA ARG A 118 2.35 -4.34 -10.17
C ARG A 118 2.84 -4.25 -8.74
N CYS A 119 3.15 -3.07 -8.24
CA CYS A 119 3.57 -2.87 -6.85
C CYS A 119 2.45 -3.28 -5.88
N PHE A 120 1.21 -2.85 -6.11
CA PHE A 120 0.06 -3.29 -5.28
C PHE A 120 -0.17 -4.80 -5.34
N ALA A 121 0.03 -5.43 -6.50
CA ALA A 121 -0.03 -6.89 -6.61
C ALA A 121 1.07 -7.58 -5.79
N ARG A 122 2.31 -7.06 -5.82
CA ARG A 122 3.41 -7.55 -4.98
C ARG A 122 3.16 -7.32 -3.49
N LEU A 123 2.51 -6.22 -3.10
CA LEU A 123 2.09 -6.00 -1.72
C LEU A 123 1.12 -7.11 -1.25
N CYS A 124 0.12 -7.42 -2.07
CA CYS A 124 -0.81 -8.53 -1.80
C CYS A 124 -0.07 -9.89 -1.74
N GLU A 125 0.90 -10.12 -2.63
CA GLU A 125 1.73 -11.33 -2.63
C GLU A 125 2.52 -11.49 -1.33
N GLY A 126 3.17 -10.43 -0.86
CA GLY A 126 3.92 -10.45 0.41
C GLY A 126 3.02 -10.81 1.60
N ALA A 127 1.82 -10.23 1.66
CA ALA A 127 0.83 -10.58 2.66
C ALA A 127 0.35 -12.04 2.54
N ASP A 128 0.16 -12.55 1.32
CA ASP A 128 -0.26 -13.94 1.08
C ASP A 128 0.81 -14.96 1.48
N VAL A 129 2.07 -14.63 1.22
CA VAL A 129 3.20 -15.41 1.72
C VAL A 129 3.16 -15.44 3.25
N MET A 130 2.99 -14.30 3.93
CA MET A 130 2.86 -14.27 5.39
C MET A 130 1.67 -15.11 5.90
N LEU A 131 0.50 -15.03 5.24
CA LEU A 131 -0.69 -15.81 5.61
C LEU A 131 -0.49 -17.32 5.42
N SER A 132 0.37 -17.73 4.48
CA SER A 132 0.73 -19.15 4.30
C SER A 132 1.46 -19.74 5.51
N TYR A 133 1.92 -18.91 6.48
CA TYR A 133 2.37 -19.37 7.79
C TYR A 133 1.32 -20.25 8.50
N GLN A 134 0.04 -20.06 8.20
CA GLN A 134 -1.05 -20.94 8.67
C GLN A 134 -0.75 -22.42 8.43
N THR A 135 -0.20 -22.76 7.26
CA THR A 135 0.05 -24.14 6.82
C THR A 135 1.51 -24.55 6.94
N THR A 136 2.46 -23.63 6.70
CA THR A 136 3.89 -23.95 6.71
C THR A 136 4.46 -24.07 8.12
N ASP A 137 3.94 -23.28 9.07
CA ASP A 137 4.47 -23.15 10.44
C ASP A 137 5.97 -22.76 10.51
N ASP A 138 6.51 -22.23 9.40
CA ASP A 138 7.91 -21.84 9.26
C ASP A 138 8.08 -20.31 9.42
N PRO A 139 8.82 -19.83 10.43
CA PRO A 139 9.13 -18.41 10.59
C PRO A 139 9.82 -17.76 9.37
N GLU A 140 10.54 -18.53 8.55
CA GLU A 140 11.15 -18.00 7.32
C GLU A 140 10.09 -17.53 6.31
N THR A 141 8.92 -18.17 6.27
CA THR A 141 7.78 -17.74 5.45
C THR A 141 7.36 -16.31 5.81
N VAL A 142 7.34 -15.98 7.11
CA VAL A 142 6.97 -14.64 7.58
C VAL A 142 8.04 -13.61 7.19
N ARG A 143 9.33 -13.96 7.33
CA ARG A 143 10.45 -13.10 6.91
C ARG A 143 10.46 -12.85 5.41
N GLN A 144 10.20 -13.89 4.61
CA GLN A 144 10.10 -13.78 3.16
C GLN A 144 8.99 -12.82 2.75
N GLY A 145 7.80 -12.95 3.36
CA GLY A 145 6.68 -12.06 3.07
C GLY A 145 6.97 -10.60 3.41
N ILE A 146 7.64 -10.32 4.54
CA ILE A 146 8.12 -8.97 4.89
C ILE A 146 9.14 -8.45 3.86
N GLY A 147 10.05 -9.30 3.38
CA GLY A 147 11.00 -8.93 2.34
C GLY A 147 10.32 -8.50 1.03
N ILE A 148 9.29 -9.25 0.60
CA ILE A 148 8.49 -8.91 -0.58
C ILE A 148 7.75 -7.58 -0.37
N LEU A 149 7.15 -7.38 0.81
CA LEU A 149 6.48 -6.12 1.16
C LEU A 149 7.46 -4.94 1.10
N ALA A 150 8.65 -5.08 1.69
CA ALA A 150 9.66 -4.03 1.72
C ALA A 150 10.07 -3.61 0.30
N GLU A 151 10.39 -4.57 -0.57
CA GLU A 151 10.71 -4.29 -1.98
C GLU A 151 9.55 -3.60 -2.70
N ALA A 152 8.32 -4.07 -2.50
CA ALA A 152 7.14 -3.51 -3.15
C ALA A 152 6.81 -2.09 -2.67
N PHE A 153 7.04 -1.76 -1.40
CA PHE A 153 6.88 -0.39 -0.89
C PHE A 153 7.95 0.55 -1.45
N VAL A 154 9.19 0.09 -1.62
CA VAL A 154 10.25 0.88 -2.28
C VAL A 154 9.92 1.13 -3.76
N ASP A 155 9.51 0.09 -4.50
CA ASP A 155 9.10 0.24 -5.90
C ASP A 155 7.91 1.21 -6.03
N LEU A 156 6.97 1.15 -5.08
CA LEU A 156 5.81 2.03 -5.07
C LEU A 156 6.17 3.49 -4.73
N ASP A 157 7.19 3.71 -3.90
CA ASP A 157 7.71 5.03 -3.52
C ASP A 157 8.33 5.72 -4.75
N LEU A 158 9.18 4.99 -5.49
CA LEU A 158 9.76 5.46 -6.74
C LEU A 158 8.69 5.78 -7.79
N ALA A 159 7.68 4.91 -7.92
CA ALA A 159 6.56 5.17 -8.82
C ALA A 159 5.76 6.42 -8.38
N GLN A 160 5.59 6.65 -7.08
CA GLN A 160 4.93 7.85 -6.56
C GLN A 160 5.71 9.12 -6.89
N GLU A 161 7.04 9.11 -6.79
CA GLU A 161 7.90 10.22 -7.20
C GLU A 161 7.71 10.55 -8.69
N GLU A 162 7.72 9.53 -9.57
CA GLU A 162 7.48 9.71 -10.99
C GLU A 162 6.07 10.26 -11.29
N VAL A 163 5.05 9.89 -10.51
CA VAL A 163 3.69 10.45 -10.64
C VAL A 163 3.69 11.94 -10.31
N VAL A 164 4.38 12.33 -9.24
CA VAL A 164 4.52 13.73 -8.82
C VAL A 164 5.24 14.55 -9.88
N GLU A 165 6.34 14.04 -10.44
CA GLU A 165 7.11 14.69 -11.50
C GLU A 165 6.27 14.90 -12.77
N LEU A 166 5.53 13.89 -13.23
CA LEU A 166 4.60 14.02 -14.37
C LEU A 166 3.49 15.04 -14.10
N GLY A 167 3.03 15.13 -12.85
CA GLY A 167 2.04 16.11 -12.41
C GLY A 167 2.57 17.56 -12.42
N GLN A 168 3.84 17.76 -12.07
CA GLN A 168 4.49 19.08 -12.02
C GLN A 168 5.01 19.55 -13.39
N GLY A 169 5.47 18.64 -14.25
CA GLY A 169 5.95 18.96 -15.61
C GLY A 169 4.85 19.36 -16.60
N ARG A 170 3.58 19.36 -16.18
CA ARG A 170 2.41 19.78 -16.95
C ARG A 170 1.83 21.14 -16.50
N GLY A 171 2.53 21.87 -15.63
CA GLY A 171 2.18 23.22 -15.17
C GLY A 171 2.74 24.34 -16.03
#